data_AF-A0A7V2PTB5-F1
#
_entry.id   AF-A0A7V2PTB5-F1
#
_cell.length_a   1.000
_cell.length_b   1.000
_cell.length_c   1.000
_cell.angle_alpha   90.00
_cell.angle_beta   90.00
_cell.angle_gamma   90.00
#
_symmetry.space_group_name_H-M   'P 1'
#
loop_
_entity.id
_entity.type
_entity.pdbx_description
1 polymer ?
#
loop_
_entity_poly.entity_id
_entity_poly.type
_entity_poly.pdbx_seq_one_letter_code
_entity_poly.pdbx_strand_id
1 'polypeptide(L)'
;MTTKRLISTQTRNNWLVVFGLFIGGIIASLSGLYFLLFPTSGYKGGRNPWYGITILFDRHTWRDLHTWAGVIMIIIVLIHIPLHWKWIVNMAKKTSNIIKGQSKRFNARSKFNLTINSILGLSFIVTAITGLYFFFVPGSFHNSLVSDNLILFSKTTWKDIHTWSSIILIAMATTHLWINWKWITKVTKIVFTPGPQKPPISFNA
;
A
#
# COMPACT_ATOMS: atom_id res chain seq x y z
N MET A 1 -31.40 0.89 28.03
CA MET A 1 -30.56 2.11 27.87
C MET A 1 -29.36 1.75 27.01
N THR A 2 -29.30 2.19 25.76
CA THR A 2 -28.26 1.75 24.81
C THR A 2 -27.16 2.80 24.73
N THR A 3 -26.04 2.54 25.39
CA THR A 3 -24.87 3.42 25.44
C THR A 3 -24.23 3.54 24.05
N LYS A 4 -23.98 4.77 23.59
CA LYS A 4 -23.36 5.05 22.29
C LYS A 4 -21.95 4.42 22.23
N ARG A 5 -21.67 3.55 21.26
CA ARG A 5 -20.29 3.09 20.96
C ARG A 5 -19.54 4.20 20.25
N LEU A 6 -18.96 5.13 21.00
CA LEU A 6 -17.98 6.08 20.47
C LEU A 6 -16.66 5.34 20.26
N ILE A 7 -16.16 5.30 19.02
CA ILE A 7 -14.82 4.78 18.74
C ILE A 7 -13.77 5.80 19.19
N SER A 8 -12.64 5.33 19.70
CA SER A 8 -11.54 6.23 20.06
C SER A 8 -11.00 6.95 18.82
N THR A 9 -10.49 8.17 19.02
CA THR A 9 -9.84 8.96 17.95
C THR A 9 -8.75 8.17 17.24
N GLN A 10 -7.95 7.40 17.99
CA GLN A 10 -6.93 6.53 17.42
C GLN A 10 -7.52 5.45 16.50
N THR A 11 -8.63 4.80 16.90
CA THR A 11 -9.30 3.78 16.07
C THR A 11 -9.84 4.39 14.78
N ARG A 12 -10.45 5.58 14.88
CA ARG A 12 -10.95 6.33 13.72
C ARG A 12 -9.80 6.69 12.76
N ASN A 13 -8.71 7.24 13.28
CA ASN A 13 -7.55 7.64 12.47
C ASN A 13 -6.91 6.43 11.79
N ASN A 14 -6.75 5.31 12.51
CA ASN A 14 -6.26 4.06 11.91
C ASN A 14 -7.18 3.60 10.77
N TRP A 15 -8.50 3.68 10.96
CA TRP A 15 -9.46 3.30 9.92
C TRP A 15 -9.38 4.22 8.69
N LEU A 16 -9.26 5.54 8.88
CA LEU A 16 -9.11 6.50 7.78
C LEU A 16 -7.84 6.24 6.96
N VAL A 17 -6.72 5.99 7.64
CA VAL A 17 -5.44 5.66 6.99
C VAL A 17 -5.54 4.35 6.22
N VAL A 18 -6.13 3.30 6.82
CA VAL A 18 -6.34 2.01 6.13
C VAL A 18 -7.25 2.17 4.91
N PHE A 19 -8.31 2.97 5.03
CA PHE A 19 -9.22 3.24 3.92
C PHE A 19 -8.52 3.99 2.77
N GLY A 20 -7.72 5.01 3.09
CA GLY A 20 -6.91 5.73 2.09
C GLY A 20 -5.89 4.83 1.39
N LEU A 21 -5.17 3.99 2.14
CA LEU A 21 -4.25 2.99 1.57
C LEU A 21 -4.97 1.98 0.68
N PHE A 22 -6.18 1.57 1.05
CA PHE A 22 -6.98 0.64 0.25
C PHE A 22 -7.37 1.23 -1.11
N ILE A 23 -7.91 2.46 -1.13
CA ILE A 23 -8.28 3.14 -2.37
C ILE A 23 -7.06 3.43 -3.25
N GLY A 24 -6.00 3.99 -2.66
CA GLY A 24 -4.73 4.23 -3.38
C GLY A 24 -4.15 2.93 -3.93
N GLY A 25 -4.17 1.86 -3.14
CA GLY A 25 -3.72 0.54 -3.54
C GLY A 25 -4.50 -0.03 -4.73
N ILE A 26 -5.82 0.13 -4.75
CA ILE A 26 -6.64 -0.29 -5.91
C ILE A 26 -6.24 0.49 -7.16
N ILE A 27 -6.16 1.82 -7.08
CA ILE A 27 -5.83 2.67 -8.24
C ILE A 27 -4.43 2.33 -8.77
N ALA A 28 -3.43 2.24 -7.89
CA ALA A 28 -2.06 1.90 -8.25
C ALA A 28 -1.94 0.48 -8.83
N SER A 29 -2.65 -0.50 -8.26
CA SER A 29 -2.59 -1.89 -8.71
C SER A 29 -3.29 -2.09 -10.06
N LEU A 30 -4.47 -1.48 -10.27
CA LEU A 30 -5.19 -1.60 -11.54
C LEU A 30 -4.44 -0.90 -12.68
N SER A 31 -3.92 0.29 -12.43
CA SER A 31 -3.09 1.01 -13.41
C SER A 31 -1.76 0.29 -13.68
N GLY A 32 -1.14 -0.30 -12.66
CA GLY A 32 0.07 -1.12 -12.81
C GLY A 32 -0.19 -2.39 -13.62
N LEU A 33 -1.31 -3.07 -13.36
CA LEU A 33 -1.74 -4.25 -14.12
C LEU A 33 -2.02 -3.90 -15.58
N TYR A 34 -2.61 -2.74 -15.85
CA TYR A 34 -2.77 -2.22 -17.20
C TYR A 34 -1.43 -2.14 -17.94
N PHE A 35 -0.36 -1.62 -17.31
CA PHE A 35 0.97 -1.59 -17.93
C PHE A 35 1.62 -2.95 -18.09
N LEU A 36 1.31 -3.91 -17.21
CA LEU A 36 1.82 -5.28 -17.31
C LEU A 36 1.17 -6.04 -18.47
N LEU A 37 -0.14 -5.86 -18.68
CA LEU A 37 -0.92 -6.56 -19.71
C LEU A 37 -0.84 -5.90 -21.09
N PHE A 38 -0.73 -4.56 -21.13
CA PHE A 38 -0.67 -3.77 -22.36
C PHE A 38 0.67 -3.02 -22.47
N PRO A 39 1.82 -3.73 -22.53
CA PRO A 39 3.10 -3.09 -22.66
C PRO A 39 3.23 -2.47 -24.06
N THR A 40 3.51 -1.17 -24.12
CA THR A 40 3.87 -0.54 -25.40
C THR A 40 5.33 -0.86 -25.72
N SER A 41 5.59 -2.03 -26.30
CA SER A 41 6.68 -2.08 -27.28
C SER A 41 6.12 -1.48 -28.57
N GLY A 42 6.83 -0.52 -29.18
CA GLY A 42 6.30 0.44 -30.16
C GLY A 42 5.62 -0.15 -31.40
N TYR A 43 5.22 0.71 -32.34
CA TYR A 43 4.73 0.26 -33.65
C TYR A 43 5.87 -0.43 -34.40
N LYS A 44 6.02 -1.74 -34.19
CA LYS A 44 7.01 -2.60 -34.87
C LYS A 44 6.51 -2.97 -36.26
N GLY A 45 6.16 -1.98 -37.10
CA GLY A 45 5.59 -2.20 -38.42
C GLY A 45 4.30 -3.05 -38.39
N GLY A 46 3.40 -2.79 -37.43
CA GLY A 46 2.13 -3.52 -37.28
C GLY A 46 2.18 -4.78 -36.39
N ARG A 47 3.34 -5.16 -35.84
CA ARG A 47 3.50 -6.40 -35.04
C ARG A 47 3.06 -6.30 -33.57
N ASN A 48 2.44 -5.19 -33.17
CA ASN A 48 1.81 -5.05 -31.85
C ASN A 48 0.29 -4.80 -32.05
N PRO A 49 -0.54 -5.85 -31.94
CA PRO A 49 -2.00 -5.74 -32.10
C PRO A 49 -2.65 -4.78 -31.09
N TRP A 50 -1.97 -4.51 -29.98
CA TRP A 50 -2.46 -3.70 -28.86
C TRP A 50 -1.90 -2.27 -28.89
N TYR A 51 -1.20 -1.88 -29.96
CA TYR A 51 -0.68 -0.53 -30.08
C TYR A 51 -1.82 0.49 -30.17
N GLY A 52 -1.79 1.48 -29.27
CA GLY A 52 -2.83 2.52 -29.22
C GLY A 52 -4.17 2.08 -28.63
N ILE A 53 -4.26 0.87 -28.04
CA ILE A 53 -5.49 0.45 -27.36
C ILE A 53 -5.82 1.43 -26.24
N THR A 54 -7.10 1.81 -26.16
CA THR A 54 -7.63 2.66 -25.10
C THR A 54 -8.65 1.85 -24.33
N ILE A 55 -8.39 1.63 -23.04
CA ILE A 55 -9.28 0.91 -22.13
C ILE A 55 -9.64 1.88 -21.01
N LEU A 56 -10.91 2.33 -20.97
CA LEU A 56 -11.46 3.36 -20.08
C LEU A 56 -10.83 4.76 -20.23
N PHE A 57 -9.51 4.85 -20.15
CA PHE A 57 -8.72 6.07 -20.30
C PHE A 57 -7.57 5.84 -21.27
N ASP A 58 -7.02 6.94 -21.79
CA ASP A 58 -5.79 6.91 -22.55
C ASP A 58 -4.59 6.56 -21.64
N ARG A 59 -3.47 6.17 -22.26
CA ARG A 59 -2.29 5.71 -21.54
C ARG A 59 -1.64 6.78 -20.66
N HIS A 60 -1.76 8.07 -21.01
CA HIS A 60 -1.27 9.17 -20.18
C HIS A 60 -2.07 9.23 -18.89
N THR A 61 -3.39 9.18 -18.99
CA THR A 61 -4.27 9.19 -17.82
C THR A 61 -4.01 7.99 -16.91
N TRP A 62 -3.82 6.78 -17.46
CA TRP A 62 -3.41 5.61 -16.67
C TRP A 62 -2.09 5.81 -15.94
N ARG A 63 -1.14 6.51 -16.57
CA ARG A 63 0.16 6.82 -15.96
C ARG A 63 -0.01 7.81 -14.82
N ASP A 64 -0.79 8.87 -15.01
CA ASP A 64 -1.05 9.86 -13.97
C ASP A 64 -1.73 9.21 -12.77
N LEU A 65 -2.73 8.35 -13.01
CA LEU A 65 -3.38 7.56 -11.95
C LEU A 65 -2.37 6.71 -11.19
N HIS A 66 -1.50 5.98 -11.88
CA HIS A 66 -0.48 5.14 -11.24
C HIS A 66 0.50 5.95 -10.41
N THR A 67 1.06 7.01 -11.00
CA THR A 67 2.08 7.85 -10.37
C THR A 67 1.52 8.57 -9.15
N TRP A 68 0.39 9.26 -9.29
CA TRP A 68 -0.17 10.04 -8.20
C TRP A 68 -0.77 9.17 -7.09
N ALA A 69 -1.40 8.02 -7.44
CA ALA A 69 -1.82 7.07 -6.42
C ALA A 69 -0.62 6.51 -5.64
N GLY A 70 0.49 6.19 -6.31
CA GLY A 70 1.73 5.76 -5.68
C GLY A 70 2.32 6.81 -4.73
N VAL A 71 2.40 8.07 -5.16
CA VAL A 71 2.87 9.20 -4.33
C VAL A 71 1.99 9.38 -3.09
N ILE A 72 0.67 9.39 -3.26
CA ILE A 72 -0.28 9.50 -2.15
C ILE A 72 -0.12 8.32 -1.19
N MET A 73 0.03 7.09 -1.69
CA MET A 73 0.29 5.92 -0.85
C MET A 73 1.56 6.07 -0.01
N ILE A 74 2.66 6.59 -0.59
CA ILE A 74 3.90 6.87 0.15
C ILE A 74 3.63 7.82 1.32
N ILE A 75 2.93 8.93 1.06
CA ILE A 75 2.58 9.91 2.10
C ILE A 75 1.72 9.26 3.20
N ILE A 76 0.69 8.48 2.83
CA ILE A 76 -0.19 7.84 3.80
C ILE A 76 0.55 6.77 4.61
N VAL A 77 1.48 6.01 4.03
CA VAL A 77 2.30 5.04 4.78
C VAL A 77 3.21 5.74 5.79
N LEU A 78 3.78 6.90 5.44
CA LEU A 78 4.56 7.71 6.39
C LEU A 78 3.73 8.15 7.61
N ILE A 79 2.42 8.34 7.45
CA ILE A 79 1.48 8.60 8.56
C ILE A 79 1.10 7.31 9.28
N HIS A 80 0.95 6.20 8.54
CA HIS A 80 0.58 4.89 9.08
C HIS A 80 1.61 4.34 10.07
N ILE A 81 2.90 4.48 9.78
CA ILE A 81 3.98 3.93 10.61
C ILE A 81 3.95 4.48 12.04
N PRO A 82 3.89 5.80 12.30
CA PRO A 82 3.77 6.36 13.64
C PRO A 82 2.54 5.86 14.41
N LEU A 83 1.38 5.69 13.74
CA LEU A 83 0.16 5.17 14.38
C LEU A 83 0.33 3.75 14.92
N HIS A 84 1.22 2.97 14.31
CA HIS A 84 1.55 1.60 14.68
C HIS A 84 2.87 1.46 15.47
N TRP A 85 3.54 2.57 15.81
CA TRP A 85 4.88 2.57 16.41
C TRP A 85 5.01 1.70 17.67
N LYS A 86 4.03 1.77 18.59
CA LYS A 86 4.02 0.94 19.80
C LYS A 86 4.04 -0.56 19.47
N TRP A 87 3.29 -0.98 18.45
CA TRP A 87 3.27 -2.38 18.03
C TRP A 87 4.62 -2.78 17.43
N ILE A 88 5.21 -1.95 16.56
CA ILE A 88 6.53 -2.19 15.94
C ILE A 88 7.60 -2.39 17.00
N VAL A 89 7.72 -1.46 17.95
CA VAL A 89 8.71 -1.53 19.03
C VAL A 89 8.50 -2.77 19.90
N ASN A 90 7.26 -3.10 20.25
CA ASN A 90 6.96 -4.28 21.06
C ASN A 90 7.32 -5.59 20.33
N MET A 91 7.06 -5.68 19.02
CA MET A 91 7.45 -6.85 18.24
C MET A 91 8.98 -6.95 18.05
N ALA A 92 9.66 -5.82 17.86
CA ALA A 92 11.13 -5.78 17.78
C ALA A 92 11.78 -6.25 19.10
N LYS A 93 11.32 -5.71 20.24
CA LYS A 93 11.77 -6.13 21.58
C LYS A 93 11.53 -7.62 21.80
N LYS A 94 10.33 -8.11 21.50
CA LYS A 94 9.99 -9.53 21.67
C LYS A 94 10.87 -10.44 20.79
N THR A 95 11.11 -10.04 19.55
CA THR A 95 11.99 -10.78 18.63
C THR A 95 13.42 -10.81 19.16
N SER A 96 13.94 -9.67 19.64
CA SER A 96 15.28 -9.60 20.24
C SER A 96 15.41 -10.50 21.48
N ASN A 97 14.42 -10.50 22.38
CA ASN A 97 14.45 -11.35 23.57
C ASN A 97 14.41 -12.85 23.21
N ILE A 98 13.70 -13.23 22.15
CA ILE A 98 13.69 -14.63 21.66
C ILE A 98 15.06 -15.00 21.08
N ILE A 99 15.69 -14.12 20.31
CA ILE A 99 17.04 -14.35 19.74
C ILE A 99 18.07 -14.50 20.87
N LYS A 100 17.95 -13.71 21.94
CA LYS A 100 18.81 -13.79 23.14
C LYS A 100 18.51 -14.98 24.04
N GLY A 101 17.53 -15.84 23.72
CA GLY A 101 17.13 -16.98 24.55
C GLY A 101 16.35 -16.61 25.82
N GLN A 102 15.95 -15.34 25.98
CA GLN A 102 15.30 -14.79 27.17
C GLN A 102 13.77 -14.91 27.14
N SER A 103 13.20 -15.51 26.10
CA SER A 103 11.74 -15.61 25.92
C SER A 103 11.33 -16.84 25.13
N LYS A 104 10.13 -17.35 25.41
CA LYS A 104 9.53 -18.45 24.64
C LYS A 104 9.36 -18.05 23.17
N ARG A 105 9.58 -19.01 22.26
CA ARG A 105 9.39 -18.82 20.80
C ARG A 105 7.98 -18.28 20.48
N PHE A 106 7.87 -17.59 19.35
CA PHE A 106 6.57 -17.15 18.85
C PHE A 106 5.61 -18.32 18.64
N ASN A 107 4.33 -18.12 18.98
CA ASN A 107 3.30 -19.02 18.48
C ASN A 107 3.14 -18.86 16.95
N ALA A 108 2.58 -19.87 16.30
CA ALA A 108 2.47 -19.91 14.84
C ALA A 108 1.80 -18.65 14.26
N ARG A 109 0.73 -18.17 14.90
CA ARG A 109 -0.01 -16.97 14.47
C ARG A 109 0.82 -15.69 14.56
N SER A 110 1.58 -15.51 15.64
CA SER A 110 2.43 -14.34 15.83
C SER A 110 3.61 -14.35 14.88
N LYS A 111 4.19 -15.53 14.61
CA LYS A 111 5.23 -15.71 13.59
C LYS A 111 4.67 -15.34 12.21
N PHE A 112 3.51 -15.90 11.84
CA PHE A 112 2.85 -15.61 10.56
C PHE A 112 2.56 -14.12 10.39
N ASN A 113 1.94 -13.47 11.38
CA ASN A 113 1.67 -12.04 11.33
C ASN A 113 2.96 -11.21 11.18
N LEU A 114 4.02 -11.56 11.92
CA LEU A 114 5.29 -10.87 11.81
C LEU A 114 5.88 -11.03 10.40
N THR A 115 5.90 -12.25 9.86
CA THR A 115 6.38 -12.54 8.50
C THR A 115 5.64 -11.73 7.45
N ILE A 116 4.30 -11.74 7.45
CA ILE A 116 3.51 -10.98 6.48
C ILE A 116 3.80 -9.48 6.57
N ASN A 117 3.84 -8.91 7.78
CA ASN A 117 4.12 -7.48 7.94
C ASN A 117 5.56 -7.10 7.52
N SER A 118 6.54 -7.96 7.79
CA SER A 118 7.93 -7.71 7.37
C SER A 118 8.08 -7.75 5.84
N ILE A 119 7.48 -8.74 5.18
CA ILE A 119 7.53 -8.84 3.70
C ILE A 119 6.73 -7.69 3.08
N LEU A 120 5.57 -7.34 3.64
CA LEU A 120 4.78 -6.19 3.21
C LEU A 120 5.59 -4.89 3.29
N GLY A 121 6.21 -4.62 4.44
CA GLY A 121 7.01 -3.41 4.64
C GLY A 121 8.22 -3.35 3.70
N LEU A 122 8.96 -4.46 3.56
CA LEU A 122 10.13 -4.52 2.69
C LEU A 122 9.76 -4.34 1.21
N SER A 123 8.74 -5.06 0.73
CA SER A 123 8.26 -4.94 -0.66
C SER A 123 7.74 -3.54 -0.95
N PHE A 124 7.06 -2.90 -0.01
CA PHE A 124 6.65 -1.50 -0.13
C PHE A 124 7.86 -0.57 -0.27
N ILE A 125 8.88 -0.71 0.57
CA ILE A 125 10.10 0.12 0.51
C ILE A 125 10.78 -0.02 -0.86
N VAL A 126 10.96 -1.26 -1.34
CA VAL A 126 11.59 -1.51 -2.65
C VAL A 126 10.74 -0.93 -3.78
N THR A 127 9.42 -1.13 -3.74
CA THR A 127 8.48 -0.58 -4.74
C THR A 127 8.51 0.96 -4.74
N ALA A 128 8.51 1.59 -3.56
CA ALA A 128 8.53 3.04 -3.41
C ALA A 128 9.86 3.64 -3.89
N ILE A 129 11.00 3.05 -3.53
CA ILE A 129 12.32 3.52 -3.98
C ILE A 129 12.44 3.43 -5.50
N THR A 130 12.05 2.29 -6.08
CA THR A 130 12.08 2.12 -7.53
C THR A 130 11.08 3.03 -8.25
N GLY A 131 9.90 3.26 -7.68
CA GLY A 131 8.92 4.21 -8.20
C GLY A 131 9.42 5.66 -8.17
N LEU A 132 10.05 6.07 -7.06
CA LEU A 132 10.68 7.40 -6.93
C LEU A 132 11.88 7.55 -7.86
N TYR A 133 12.65 6.47 -8.09
CA TYR A 133 13.71 6.46 -9.10
C TYR A 133 13.13 6.78 -10.48
N PHE A 134 12.02 6.15 -10.88
CA PHE A 134 11.37 6.50 -12.14
C PHE A 134 10.88 7.95 -12.13
N PHE A 135 10.22 8.38 -11.05
CA PHE A 135 9.66 9.73 -10.92
C PHE A 135 10.70 10.85 -11.06
N PHE A 136 11.87 10.70 -10.44
CA PHE A 136 12.88 11.76 -10.38
C PHE A 136 13.97 11.66 -11.43
N VAL A 137 14.28 10.47 -11.96
CA VAL A 137 15.37 10.31 -12.93
C VAL A 137 14.82 10.51 -14.34
N PRO A 138 15.17 11.64 -15.01
CA PRO A 138 14.68 11.93 -16.34
C PRO A 138 15.13 10.85 -17.29
N GLY A 139 14.18 10.28 -18.01
CA GLY A 139 14.47 9.29 -19.02
C GLY A 139 14.54 7.83 -18.57
N SER A 140 14.24 7.56 -17.29
CA SER A 140 14.04 6.21 -16.78
C SER A 140 12.65 5.62 -17.13
N PHE A 141 11.77 6.43 -17.72
CA PHE A 141 10.46 6.02 -18.23
C PHE A 141 10.50 5.56 -19.71
N HIS A 142 9.50 4.78 -20.11
CA HIS A 142 9.28 4.37 -21.50
C HIS A 142 9.25 5.60 -22.44
N ASN A 143 10.09 5.58 -23.48
CA ASN A 143 10.26 6.59 -24.54
C ASN A 143 11.26 7.73 -24.27
N SER A 144 12.17 7.59 -23.30
CA SER A 144 13.28 8.52 -23.23
C SER A 144 14.24 8.38 -24.41
N LEU A 145 14.53 9.50 -25.07
CA LEU A 145 15.61 9.63 -26.06
C LEU A 145 16.99 9.69 -25.39
N VAL A 146 17.03 9.83 -24.07
CA VAL A 146 18.27 9.86 -23.29
C VAL A 146 18.81 8.44 -23.14
N SER A 147 20.08 8.26 -23.53
CA SER A 147 20.85 7.01 -23.39
C SER A 147 20.74 6.46 -21.97
N ASP A 148 20.88 5.14 -21.83
CA ASP A 148 20.66 4.44 -20.56
C ASP A 148 21.40 5.11 -19.40
N ASN A 149 20.64 5.71 -18.48
CA ASN A 149 21.15 6.21 -17.22
C ASN A 149 21.54 5.01 -16.36
N LEU A 150 22.81 4.60 -16.42
CA LEU A 150 23.40 3.53 -15.64
C LEU A 150 23.60 3.92 -14.16
N ILE A 151 22.59 4.53 -13.53
CA ILE A 151 22.59 4.72 -12.09
C ILE A 151 22.26 3.36 -11.46
N LEU A 152 23.30 2.68 -10.96
CA LEU A 152 23.32 1.36 -10.31
C LEU A 152 22.96 0.16 -11.20
N PHE A 153 21.84 0.20 -11.92
CA PHE A 153 21.33 -0.90 -12.74
C PHE A 153 20.81 -0.43 -14.10
N SER A 154 20.62 -1.37 -15.02
CA SER A 154 19.95 -1.11 -16.30
C SER A 154 18.49 -0.70 -16.11
N LYS A 155 17.90 0.02 -17.07
CA LYS A 155 16.46 0.38 -17.05
C LYS A 155 15.56 -0.86 -16.92
N THR A 156 15.91 -1.95 -17.60
CA THR A 156 15.19 -3.23 -17.53
C THR A 156 15.26 -3.82 -16.13
N THR A 157 16.44 -3.83 -15.52
CA THR A 157 16.62 -4.33 -14.15
C THR A 157 15.81 -3.51 -13.14
N TRP A 158 15.82 -2.17 -13.23
CA TRP A 158 14.98 -1.32 -12.39
C TRP A 158 13.49 -1.63 -12.55
N LYS A 159 13.03 -1.85 -13.79
CA LYS A 159 11.65 -2.24 -14.09
C LYS A 159 11.31 -3.60 -13.49
N ASP A 160 12.18 -4.59 -13.62
CA ASP A 160 11.94 -5.92 -13.09
C ASP A 160 11.85 -5.89 -11.57
N ILE A 161 12.76 -5.15 -10.90
CA ILE A 161 12.71 -4.96 -9.45
C ILE A 161 11.39 -4.30 -9.05
N HIS A 162 10.97 -3.22 -9.70
CA HIS A 162 9.70 -2.56 -9.40
C HIS A 162 8.50 -3.48 -9.61
N THR A 163 8.49 -4.24 -10.71
CA THR A 163 7.37 -5.12 -11.08
C THR A 163 7.23 -6.27 -10.06
N TRP A 164 8.31 -7.01 -9.80
CA TRP A 164 8.26 -8.15 -8.89
C TRP A 164 8.03 -7.73 -7.44
N SER A 165 8.64 -6.63 -6.99
CA SER A 165 8.36 -6.09 -5.66
C SER A 165 6.91 -5.63 -5.52
N SER A 166 6.32 -5.03 -6.56
CA SER A 166 4.90 -4.65 -6.59
C SER A 166 3.96 -5.85 -6.55
N ILE A 167 4.26 -6.92 -7.26
CA ILE A 167 3.45 -8.16 -7.23
C ILE A 167 3.45 -8.75 -5.80
N ILE A 168 4.61 -8.81 -5.16
CA ILE A 168 4.73 -9.27 -3.77
C ILE A 168 3.97 -8.32 -2.83
N LEU A 169 4.11 -7.00 -3.03
CA LEU A 169 3.40 -5.99 -2.26
C LEU A 169 1.87 -6.18 -2.33
N ILE A 170 1.31 -6.41 -3.52
CA ILE A 170 -0.12 -6.66 -3.70
C ILE A 170 -0.56 -7.94 -2.99
N ALA A 171 0.20 -9.03 -3.14
CA ALA A 171 -0.10 -10.30 -2.47
C ALA A 171 -0.04 -10.20 -0.94
N MET A 172 0.95 -9.48 -0.41
CA MET A 172 1.08 -9.27 1.03
C MET A 172 0.06 -8.27 1.57
N ALA A 173 -0.30 -7.23 0.81
CA ALA A 173 -1.30 -6.24 1.22
C ALA A 173 -2.69 -6.88 1.30
N THR A 174 -3.06 -7.69 0.30
CA THR A 174 -4.32 -8.46 0.32
C THR A 174 -4.37 -9.43 1.50
N THR A 175 -3.28 -10.16 1.75
CA THR A 175 -3.17 -11.05 2.92
C THR A 175 -3.25 -10.27 4.24
N HIS A 176 -2.59 -9.12 4.34
CA HIS A 176 -2.63 -8.26 5.52
C HIS A 176 -4.05 -7.74 5.79
N LEU A 177 -4.77 -7.30 4.75
CA LEU A 177 -6.17 -6.88 4.86
C LEU A 177 -7.07 -8.04 5.30
N TRP A 178 -6.84 -9.25 4.77
CA TRP A 178 -7.57 -10.45 5.14
C TRP A 178 -7.39 -10.82 6.63
N ILE A 179 -6.16 -10.81 7.14
CA ILE A 179 -5.88 -11.06 8.56
C ILE A 179 -6.62 -10.06 9.47
N ASN A 180 -6.75 -8.82 9.02
CA ASN A 180 -7.39 -7.72 9.76
C ASN A 180 -8.89 -7.55 9.43
N TRP A 181 -9.48 -8.41 8.60
CA TRP A 181 -10.83 -8.23 8.05
C TRP A 181 -11.92 -8.08 9.11
N LYS A 182 -11.83 -8.86 10.20
CA LYS A 182 -12.77 -8.77 11.33
C LYS A 182 -12.75 -7.39 11.98
N TRP A 183 -11.57 -6.78 12.10
CA TRP A 183 -11.43 -5.43 12.65
C TRP A 183 -11.98 -4.40 11.65
N ILE A 184 -11.61 -4.49 10.38
CA ILE A 184 -12.05 -3.57 9.32
C ILE A 184 -13.57 -3.52 9.25
N THR A 185 -14.23 -4.68 9.11
CA THR A 185 -15.69 -4.77 9.02
C THR A 185 -16.39 -4.26 10.28
N LYS A 186 -15.85 -4.58 11.46
CA LYS A 186 -16.40 -4.09 12.74
C LYS A 186 -16.36 -2.57 12.84
N VAL A 187 -15.22 -1.94 12.55
CA VAL A 187 -15.09 -0.48 12.64
C VAL A 187 -15.92 0.21 11.56
N THR A 188 -15.93 -0.32 10.33
CA THR A 188 -16.73 0.20 9.21
C THR A 188 -18.22 0.26 9.58
N LYS A 189 -18.78 -0.80 10.18
CA LYS A 189 -20.17 -0.80 10.66
C LYS A 189 -20.45 0.32 11.66
N ILE A 190 -19.51 0.61 12.57
CA ILE A 190 -19.69 1.66 13.57
C ILE A 190 -19.59 3.06 12.94
N VAL A 191 -18.74 3.23 11.92
CA VAL A 191 -18.58 4.49 11.19
C VAL A 191 -19.83 4.84 10.38
N PHE A 192 -20.41 3.87 9.67
CA PHE A 192 -21.58 4.09 8.79
C PHE A 192 -22.93 3.95 9.48
N THR A 193 -23.00 3.30 10.65
CA THR A 193 -24.22 3.21 11.44
C THR A 193 -23.96 3.78 12.84
N PRO A 194 -23.80 5.11 12.96
CA PRO A 194 -23.65 5.73 14.26
C PRO A 194 -24.94 5.51 15.06
N GLY A 195 -24.82 4.89 16.25
CA GLY A 195 -25.96 4.70 17.15
C GLY A 195 -26.60 6.03 17.59
N PRO A 196 -27.84 6.01 18.12
CA PRO A 196 -28.59 7.22 18.47
C PRO A 196 -27.79 8.15 19.38
N GLN A 197 -27.85 9.46 19.08
CA GLN A 197 -27.17 10.50 19.88
C GLN A 197 -27.98 10.78 21.15
N LYS A 198 -27.32 10.80 22.31
CA LYS A 198 -27.94 11.31 23.54
C LYS A 198 -27.98 12.85 23.42
N PRO A 199 -29.13 13.51 23.67
CA PRO A 199 -29.16 14.97 23.71
C PRO A 199 -28.19 15.49 24.77
N PRO A 200 -27.65 16.71 24.62
CA PRO A 200 -26.84 17.34 25.65
C PRO A 200 -27.61 17.31 26.97
N ILE A 201 -26.93 16.99 28.06
CA ILE A 201 -27.49 17.08 29.41
C ILE A 201 -27.83 18.54 29.62
N SER A 202 -29.10 18.91 29.49
CA SER A 202 -29.59 20.21 29.95
C SER A 202 -29.50 20.19 31.48
N PHE A 203 -28.47 20.85 32.01
CA PHE A 203 -28.51 21.28 33.40
C PHE A 203 -29.54 22.40 33.47
N ASN A 204 -30.78 22.05 33.76
CA ASN A 204 -31.75 23.03 34.23
C ASN A 204 -31.41 23.28 35.70
N ALA A 205 -31.13 24.55 36.01
CA ALA A 205 -30.88 25.08 37.33
C ALA A 205 -32.13 25.01 38.22
#